data_AF-A0AAE7JA95-F1
#
_entry.id   AF-A0AAE7JA95-F1
#
_cell.length_a   1.000
_cell.length_b   1.000
_cell.length_c   1.000
_cell.angle_alpha   90.00
_cell.angle_beta   90.00
_cell.angle_gamma   90.00
#
_symmetry.space_group_name_H-M   'P 1'
#
loop_
_entity.id
_entity.type
_entity.pdbx_description
1 polymer ?
#
loop_
_entity_poly.entity_id
_entity_poly.type
_entity_poly.pdbx_seq_one_letter_code
_entity_poly.pdbx_strand_id
1 'polypeptide(L)'
;MDEISLWILPLLMAALVGLLCPVTGTLLVTQRRVLQANLISHAVLPGLVVAVACGVDPAIGGVISGLLGAWLAERLQLQEGASQDAVINTVLAGFLGLGVLLVPLLQLRLDLEALLFGDLLIVTGSDVVRVALAGLALMTLLLSRYSQLVYLGVDADGAAAAGLPVRGLRLSLALVTAMVIVSAMAAVGVILVIGLLCAPVLPGLNTALSLRVAMARAAGVGLGMSGGGFLLALPLNLPPGPLIGVLCLLMLLLPGGRGAKKR
;
A
#
# COMPACT_ATOMS: atom_id res chain seq x y z
N MET A 1 29.10 8.11 16.10
CA MET A 1 28.08 7.53 15.22
C MET A 1 27.42 8.70 14.55
N ASP A 2 27.81 8.94 13.31
CA ASP A 2 27.77 10.27 12.69
C ASP A 2 26.33 10.71 12.42
N GLU A 3 25.97 11.94 12.76
CA GLU A 3 24.63 12.52 12.54
C GLU A 3 24.13 12.30 11.10
N ILE A 4 25.06 12.27 10.14
CA ILE A 4 24.78 12.02 8.71
C ILE A 4 24.18 10.62 8.47
N SER A 5 24.64 9.59 9.20
CA SER A 5 24.10 8.22 9.07
C SER A 5 22.65 8.09 9.55
N LEU A 6 22.25 8.98 10.48
CA LEU A 6 20.93 9.01 11.10
C LEU A 6 19.85 9.50 10.12
N TRP A 7 20.21 10.37 9.18
CA TRP A 7 19.28 10.93 8.18
C TRP A 7 19.21 10.12 6.87
N ILE A 8 20.25 9.35 6.54
CA ILE A 8 20.31 8.59 5.29
C ILE A 8 19.28 7.45 5.27
N LEU A 9 19.11 6.71 6.37
CA LEU A 9 18.15 5.60 6.44
C LEU A 9 16.70 6.05 6.26
N PRO A 10 16.21 7.07 7.00
CA PRO A 10 14.87 7.62 6.81
C PRO A 10 14.62 8.14 5.38
N LEU A 11 15.61 8.83 4.79
CA LEU A 11 15.49 9.34 3.43
C LEU A 11 15.44 8.19 2.40
N LEU A 12 16.26 7.16 2.59
CA LEU A 12 16.23 5.96 1.76
C LEU A 12 14.89 5.24 1.88
N MET A 13 14.32 5.12 3.09
CA MET A 13 12.99 4.55 3.28
C MET A 13 11.91 5.37 2.63
N ALA A 14 11.92 6.69 2.82
CA ALA A 14 10.97 7.59 2.16
C ALA A 14 11.04 7.42 0.64
N ALA A 15 12.24 7.31 0.06
CA ALA A 15 12.43 7.07 -1.36
C ALA A 15 11.91 5.68 -1.80
N LEU A 16 12.23 4.61 -1.06
CA LEU A 16 11.76 3.25 -1.37
C LEU A 16 10.22 3.17 -1.32
N VAL A 17 9.61 3.68 -0.27
CA VAL A 17 8.15 3.71 -0.11
C VAL A 17 7.51 4.63 -1.16
N GLY A 18 8.12 5.78 -1.42
CA GLY A 18 7.73 6.72 -2.46
C GLY A 18 7.83 6.16 -3.88
N LEU A 19 8.63 5.11 -4.11
CA LEU A 19 8.70 4.40 -5.37
C LEU A 19 7.70 3.23 -5.43
N LEU A 20 7.67 2.39 -4.39
CA LEU A 20 6.93 1.14 -4.38
C LEU A 20 5.43 1.33 -4.21
N CYS A 21 5.00 2.25 -3.35
CA CYS A 21 3.58 2.52 -3.12
C CYS A 21 2.87 3.05 -4.39
N PRO A 22 3.39 4.04 -5.13
CA PRO A 22 2.74 4.46 -6.36
C PRO A 22 2.74 3.39 -7.44
N VAL A 23 3.82 2.59 -7.58
CA VAL A 23 3.88 1.51 -8.58
C VAL A 23 2.83 0.44 -8.29
N THR A 24 2.74 -0.03 -7.05
CA THR A 24 1.66 -0.95 -6.63
C THR A 24 0.28 -0.32 -6.80
N GLY A 25 0.15 0.96 -6.45
CA GLY A 25 -1.04 1.77 -6.63
C GLY A 25 -1.52 1.82 -8.08
N THR A 26 -0.62 1.99 -9.06
CA THR A 26 -1.00 2.01 -10.48
C THR A 26 -1.66 0.70 -10.92
N LEU A 27 -1.17 -0.45 -10.45
CA LEU A 27 -1.75 -1.75 -10.75
C LEU A 27 -3.16 -1.88 -10.15
N LEU A 28 -3.34 -1.42 -8.91
CA LEU A 28 -4.63 -1.48 -8.22
C LEU A 28 -5.64 -0.51 -8.85
N VAL A 29 -5.24 0.71 -9.18
CA VAL A 29 -6.11 1.71 -9.81
C VAL A 29 -6.55 1.25 -11.19
N THR A 30 -5.63 0.76 -12.02
CA THR A 30 -5.98 0.25 -13.36
C THR A 30 -6.92 -0.96 -13.32
N GLN A 31 -6.84 -1.79 -12.28
CA GLN A 31 -7.73 -2.93 -12.08
C GLN A 31 -8.99 -2.61 -11.25
N ARG A 32 -9.24 -1.33 -10.91
CA ARG A 32 -10.35 -0.88 -10.04
C ARG A 32 -10.41 -1.59 -8.68
N ARG A 33 -9.25 -1.94 -8.13
CA ARG A 33 -9.07 -2.71 -6.89
C ARG A 33 -8.43 -1.92 -5.75
N VAL A 34 -8.53 -0.59 -5.79
CA VAL A 34 -7.99 0.32 -4.77
C VAL A 34 -8.53 0.01 -3.37
N LEU A 35 -9.82 -0.32 -3.27
CA LEU A 35 -10.46 -0.71 -2.00
C LEU A 35 -9.82 -1.95 -1.37
N GLN A 36 -9.19 -2.84 -2.15
CA GLN A 36 -8.47 -3.99 -1.60
C GLN A 36 -7.21 -3.57 -0.85
N ALA A 37 -6.50 -2.54 -1.28
CA ALA A 37 -5.37 -2.03 -0.52
C ALA A 37 -5.83 -1.47 0.84
N ASN A 38 -6.93 -0.72 0.87
CA ASN A 38 -7.50 -0.23 2.11
C ASN A 38 -7.91 -1.39 3.03
N LEU A 39 -8.58 -2.41 2.48
CA LEU A 39 -8.89 -3.66 3.18
C LEU A 39 -7.67 -4.27 3.84
N ILE A 40 -6.61 -4.48 3.05
CA ILE A 40 -5.39 -5.13 3.51
C ILE A 40 -4.77 -4.34 4.66
N SER A 41 -4.64 -3.01 4.54
CA SER A 41 -4.03 -2.15 5.57
C SER A 41 -4.69 -2.28 6.95
N HIS A 42 -6.01 -2.39 7.01
CA HIS A 42 -6.72 -2.56 8.28
C HIS A 42 -6.86 -4.03 8.71
N ALA A 43 -6.81 -4.96 7.75
CA ALA A 43 -6.80 -6.38 8.03
C ALA A 43 -5.45 -6.90 8.60
N VAL A 44 -4.40 -6.08 8.57
CA VAL A 44 -3.09 -6.39 9.20
C VAL A 44 -3.21 -6.51 10.72
N LEU A 45 -4.03 -5.66 11.35
CA LEU A 45 -4.06 -5.47 12.80
C LEU A 45 -4.30 -6.76 13.61
N PRO A 46 -5.31 -7.59 13.32
CA PRO A 46 -5.47 -8.84 14.07
C PRO A 46 -4.27 -9.79 13.94
N GLY A 47 -3.67 -9.89 12.76
CA GLY A 47 -2.46 -10.69 12.55
C GLY A 47 -1.24 -10.17 13.31
N LEU A 48 -1.08 -8.84 13.35
CA LEU A 48 -0.05 -8.17 14.13
C LEU A 48 -0.16 -8.52 15.61
N VAL A 49 -1.37 -8.41 16.17
CA VAL A 49 -1.64 -8.67 17.59
C VAL A 49 -1.35 -10.13 17.95
N VAL A 50 -1.82 -11.08 17.11
CA VAL A 50 -1.56 -12.51 17.31
C VAL A 50 -0.08 -12.84 17.20
N ALA A 51 0.64 -12.28 16.22
CA ALA A 51 2.07 -12.52 16.08
C ALA A 51 2.86 -12.01 17.29
N VAL A 52 2.53 -10.81 17.79
CA VAL A 52 3.14 -10.26 19.02
C VAL A 52 2.85 -11.17 20.23
N ALA A 53 1.61 -11.66 20.38
CA ALA A 53 1.27 -12.59 21.47
C ALA A 53 2.04 -13.92 21.40
N CYS A 54 2.32 -14.41 20.20
CA CYS A 54 3.10 -15.63 19.98
C CYS A 54 4.63 -15.42 19.97
N GLY A 55 5.12 -14.18 20.07
CA GLY A 55 6.54 -13.87 19.96
C GLY A 55 7.13 -14.06 18.55
N VAL A 56 6.28 -14.00 17.51
CA VAL A 56 6.67 -14.09 16.10
C VAL A 56 6.82 -12.68 15.51
N ASP A 57 7.59 -12.54 14.42
CA ASP A 57 7.73 -11.26 13.72
C ASP A 57 6.34 -10.68 13.33
N PRO A 58 6.01 -9.45 13.77
CA PRO A 58 4.70 -8.85 13.55
C PRO A 58 4.36 -8.64 12.06
N ALA A 59 5.36 -8.45 11.19
CA ALA A 59 5.14 -8.29 9.77
C ALA A 59 4.61 -9.59 9.13
N ILE A 60 5.08 -10.75 9.59
CA ILE A 60 4.61 -12.05 9.09
C ILE A 60 3.13 -12.24 9.44
N GLY A 61 2.76 -12.01 10.71
CA GLY A 61 1.37 -12.07 11.15
C GLY A 61 0.48 -11.10 10.38
N GLY A 62 1.01 -9.88 10.17
CA GLY A 62 0.35 -8.84 9.39
C GLY A 62 0.06 -9.24 7.94
N VAL A 63 1.07 -9.78 7.22
CA VAL A 63 0.90 -10.24 5.83
C VAL A 63 -0.10 -11.39 5.75
N ILE A 64 -0.02 -12.35 6.66
CA ILE A 64 -0.94 -13.50 6.70
C ILE A 64 -2.37 -13.01 6.89
N SER A 65 -2.61 -12.15 7.88
CA SER A 65 -3.94 -11.63 8.17
C SER A 65 -4.50 -10.73 7.07
N GLY A 66 -3.66 -9.86 6.49
CA GLY A 66 -4.04 -9.04 5.34
C GLY A 66 -4.44 -9.89 4.13
N LEU A 67 -3.70 -10.96 3.85
CA LEU A 67 -4.02 -11.91 2.78
C LEU A 67 -5.30 -12.70 3.07
N LEU A 68 -5.50 -13.15 4.32
CA LEU A 68 -6.74 -13.80 4.74
C LEU A 68 -7.95 -12.88 4.56
N GLY A 69 -7.81 -11.60 4.93
CA GLY A 69 -8.85 -10.58 4.71
C GLY A 69 -9.16 -10.38 3.23
N ALA A 70 -8.13 -10.20 2.40
CA ALA A 70 -8.29 -10.05 0.95
C ALA A 70 -8.94 -11.27 0.29
N TRP A 71 -8.52 -12.47 0.69
CA TRP A 71 -9.08 -13.73 0.20
C TRP A 71 -10.53 -13.94 0.66
N LEU A 72 -10.86 -13.61 1.90
CA LEU A 72 -12.22 -13.71 2.42
C LEU A 72 -13.15 -12.74 1.69
N ALA A 73 -12.70 -11.50 1.47
CA ALA A 73 -13.47 -10.53 0.69
C ALA A 73 -13.67 -11.00 -0.75
N GLU A 74 -12.65 -11.57 -1.40
CA GLU A 74 -12.78 -12.11 -2.75
C GLU A 74 -13.73 -13.31 -2.81
N ARG A 75 -13.76 -14.17 -1.78
CA ARG A 75 -14.72 -15.27 -1.69
C ARG A 75 -16.16 -14.79 -1.49
N LEU A 76 -16.37 -13.80 -0.62
CA LEU A 76 -17.71 -13.27 -0.35
C LEU A 76 -18.27 -12.49 -1.56
N GLN A 77 -17.40 -11.88 -2.37
CA GLN A 77 -17.79 -11.22 -3.62
C GLN A 77 -18.31 -12.17 -4.71
N LEU A 78 -18.09 -13.48 -4.58
CA LEU A 78 -18.60 -14.47 -5.54
C LEU A 78 -20.10 -14.76 -5.34
N GLN A 79 -20.72 -14.25 -4.28
CA GLN A 79 -22.15 -14.43 -4.03
C GLN A 79 -22.97 -13.49 -4.91
N GLU A 80 -24.04 -14.03 -5.51
CA GLU A 80 -24.94 -13.26 -6.38
C GLU A 80 -25.61 -12.10 -5.62
N GLY A 81 -25.64 -10.91 -6.23
CA GLY A 81 -26.28 -9.72 -5.67
C GLY A 81 -25.47 -8.94 -4.64
N ALA A 82 -24.26 -9.39 -4.29
CA ALA A 82 -23.41 -8.68 -3.33
C ALA A 82 -22.71 -7.47 -3.98
N SER A 83 -22.87 -6.28 -3.41
CA SER A 83 -22.09 -5.10 -3.81
C SER A 83 -20.62 -5.30 -3.41
N GLN A 84 -19.71 -5.24 -4.39
CA GLN A 84 -18.28 -5.48 -4.18
C GLN A 84 -17.70 -4.57 -3.09
N ASP A 85 -18.07 -3.28 -3.10
CA ASP A 85 -17.59 -2.29 -2.15
C ASP A 85 -18.17 -2.54 -0.75
N ALA A 86 -19.44 -2.93 -0.66
CA ALA A 86 -20.09 -3.23 0.62
C ALA A 86 -19.45 -4.46 1.28
N VAL A 87 -19.16 -5.51 0.51
CA VAL A 87 -18.48 -6.71 1.01
C VAL A 87 -17.09 -6.36 1.51
N ILE A 88 -16.29 -5.64 0.72
CA ILE A 88 -14.93 -5.25 1.10
C ILE A 88 -14.93 -4.44 2.40
N ASN A 89 -15.79 -3.42 2.49
CA ASN A 89 -15.87 -2.55 3.67
C ASN A 89 -16.41 -3.29 4.91
N THR A 90 -17.27 -4.30 4.73
CA THR A 90 -17.75 -5.14 5.83
C THR A 90 -16.62 -6.02 6.38
N VAL A 91 -15.85 -6.67 5.50
CA VAL A 91 -14.70 -7.48 5.93
C VAL A 91 -13.63 -6.62 6.60
N LEU A 92 -13.36 -5.43 6.04
CA LEU A 92 -12.48 -4.43 6.62
C LEU A 92 -12.88 -4.10 8.07
N ALA A 93 -14.13 -3.71 8.29
CA ALA A 93 -14.63 -3.39 9.62
C ALA A 93 -14.55 -4.59 10.57
N GLY A 94 -14.88 -5.79 10.09
CA GLY A 94 -14.79 -7.02 10.86
C GLY A 94 -13.37 -7.35 11.32
N PHE A 95 -12.39 -7.30 10.43
CA PHE A 95 -10.98 -7.57 10.77
C PHE A 95 -10.40 -6.48 11.69
N LEU A 96 -10.70 -5.21 11.42
CA LEU A 96 -10.26 -4.11 12.27
C LEU A 96 -10.83 -4.27 13.69
N GLY A 97 -12.14 -4.52 13.79
CA GLY A 97 -12.81 -4.77 15.06
C GLY A 97 -12.24 -5.98 15.79
N LEU A 98 -12.00 -7.08 15.07
CA LEU A 98 -11.37 -8.29 15.64
C LEU A 98 -9.99 -7.96 16.21
N GLY A 99 -9.15 -7.26 15.46
CA GLY A 99 -7.81 -6.90 15.93
C GLY A 99 -7.84 -6.01 17.16
N VAL A 100 -8.72 -4.99 17.18
CA VAL A 100 -8.88 -4.09 18.34
C VAL A 100 -9.40 -4.85 19.57
N LEU A 101 -10.32 -5.81 19.39
CA LEU A 101 -10.80 -6.67 20.47
C LEU A 101 -9.69 -7.58 21.03
N LEU A 102 -8.78 -8.06 20.19
CA LEU A 102 -7.69 -8.94 20.62
C LEU A 102 -6.69 -8.24 21.55
N VAL A 103 -6.49 -6.93 21.42
CA VAL A 103 -5.55 -6.15 22.25
C VAL A 103 -5.82 -6.30 23.76
N PRO A 104 -7.01 -5.96 24.28
CA PRO A 104 -7.31 -6.14 25.71
C PRO A 104 -7.41 -7.62 26.11
N LEU A 105 -7.87 -8.51 25.22
CA LEU A 105 -7.98 -9.93 25.51
C LEU A 105 -6.61 -10.58 25.78
N LEU A 106 -5.58 -10.15 25.05
CA LEU A 106 -4.21 -10.66 25.17
C LEU A 106 -3.36 -9.80 26.12
N GLN A 107 -3.95 -8.80 26.78
CA GLN A 107 -3.28 -7.85 27.69
C GLN A 107 -2.06 -7.17 27.06
N LEU A 108 -2.09 -6.95 25.74
CA LEU A 108 -1.01 -6.31 25.00
C LEU A 108 -1.13 -4.80 25.05
N ARG A 109 0.01 -4.11 25.16
CA ARG A 109 0.10 -2.66 24.99
C ARG A 109 0.62 -2.40 23.57
N LEU A 110 -0.31 -2.12 22.65
CA LEU A 110 0.04 -1.73 21.28
C LEU A 110 -0.19 -0.23 21.11
N ASP A 111 0.84 0.46 20.62
CA ASP A 111 0.76 1.88 20.27
C ASP A 111 0.10 2.02 18.89
N LEU A 112 -1.23 2.12 18.89
CA LEU A 112 -2.04 2.34 17.69
C LEU A 112 -1.65 3.65 16.98
N GLU A 113 -1.22 4.66 17.73
CA GLU A 113 -0.72 5.92 17.18
C GLU A 113 0.55 5.72 16.34
N ALA A 114 1.50 4.92 16.84
CA ALA A 114 2.70 4.57 16.09
C ALA A 114 2.37 3.79 14.82
N LEU A 115 1.32 2.95 14.84
CA LEU A 115 0.85 2.24 13.64
C LEU A 115 0.20 3.19 12.61
N LEU A 116 -0.54 4.20 13.07
CA LEU A 116 -1.25 5.15 12.21
C LEU A 116 -0.28 6.15 11.56
N PHE A 117 0.61 6.73 12.37
CA PHE A 117 1.49 7.82 11.95
C PHE A 117 2.88 7.35 11.51
N GLY A 118 3.31 6.17 11.96
CA GLY A 118 4.68 5.70 11.79
C GLY A 118 5.70 6.58 12.51
N ASP A 119 6.93 6.11 12.58
CA ASP A 119 8.06 6.96 12.96
C ASP A 119 9.22 6.76 11.99
N LEU A 120 9.26 7.61 10.95
CA LEU A 120 10.34 7.57 9.96
C LEU A 120 11.71 7.83 10.58
N LEU A 121 11.78 8.49 11.74
CA LEU A 121 13.04 8.84 12.38
C LEU A 121 13.67 7.64 13.10
N ILE A 122 12.85 6.64 13.47
CA ILE A 122 13.28 5.41 14.17
C ILE A 122 13.29 4.21 13.21
N VAL A 123 13.63 4.45 11.94
CA VAL A 123 13.79 3.39 10.95
C VAL A 123 15.04 2.57 11.25
N THR A 124 14.89 1.24 11.28
CA THR A 124 16.03 0.33 11.38
C THR A 124 16.45 -0.21 10.01
N GLY A 125 17.71 -0.67 9.89
CA GLY A 125 18.16 -1.35 8.67
C GLY A 125 17.33 -2.60 8.32
N SER A 126 16.70 -3.24 9.31
CA SER A 126 15.81 -4.38 9.08
C SER A 126 14.53 -3.99 8.33
N ASP A 127 14.00 -2.79 8.58
CA ASP A 127 12.83 -2.25 7.88
C ASP A 127 13.14 -1.98 6.40
N VAL A 128 14.32 -1.43 6.13
CA VAL A 128 14.82 -1.21 4.75
C VAL A 128 14.89 -2.51 3.99
N VAL A 129 15.44 -3.56 4.61
CA VAL A 129 15.53 -4.89 3.98
C VAL A 129 14.13 -5.47 3.72
N ARG A 130 13.19 -5.35 4.66
CA ARG A 130 11.81 -5.82 4.48
C ARG A 130 11.10 -5.12 3.32
N VAL A 131 11.24 -3.80 3.20
CA VAL A 131 10.66 -3.03 2.09
C VAL A 131 11.36 -3.36 0.77
N ALA A 132 12.68 -3.52 0.77
CA ALA A 132 13.43 -3.92 -0.42
C ALA A 132 13.03 -5.32 -0.91
N LEU A 133 12.82 -6.29 -0.01
CA LEU A 133 12.30 -7.62 -0.34
C LEU A 133 10.90 -7.56 -0.93
N ALA A 134 10.00 -6.74 -0.37
CA ALA A 134 8.67 -6.52 -0.93
C ALA A 134 8.75 -5.87 -2.32
N GLY A 135 9.69 -4.94 -2.53
CA GLY A 135 9.98 -4.35 -3.84
C GLY A 135 10.51 -5.35 -4.86
N LEU A 136 11.35 -6.29 -4.43
CA LEU A 136 11.84 -7.38 -5.26
C LEU A 136 10.70 -8.34 -5.65
N ALA A 137 9.80 -8.66 -4.72
CA ALA A 137 8.59 -9.43 -4.99
C ALA A 137 7.67 -8.72 -6.02
N LEU A 138 7.54 -7.39 -5.91
CA LEU A 138 6.81 -6.60 -6.90
C LEU A 138 7.47 -6.62 -8.28
N MET A 139 8.79 -6.43 -8.33
CA MET A 139 9.53 -6.41 -9.59
C MET A 139 9.49 -7.78 -10.28
N THR A 140 9.63 -8.87 -9.52
CA THR A 140 9.51 -10.24 -10.06
C THR A 140 8.11 -10.53 -10.59
N LEU A 141 7.06 -10.08 -9.90
CA LEU A 141 5.68 -10.18 -10.40
C LEU A 141 5.50 -9.39 -11.71
N LEU A 142 6.03 -8.16 -11.77
CA LEU A 142 5.99 -7.34 -12.97
C LEU A 142 6.74 -8.02 -14.13
N LEU A 143 7.98 -8.44 -13.93
CA LEU A 143 8.77 -9.08 -15.00
C LEU A 143 8.14 -10.37 -15.53
N SER A 144 7.54 -11.19 -14.65
CA SER A 144 6.96 -12.48 -15.04
C SER A 144 5.54 -12.37 -15.61
N ARG A 145 4.73 -11.42 -15.13
CA ARG A 145 3.28 -11.36 -15.41
C ARG A 145 2.80 -10.03 -15.96
N TYR A 146 3.69 -9.12 -16.39
CA TYR A 146 3.33 -7.78 -16.90
C TYR A 146 2.20 -7.80 -17.93
N SER A 147 2.33 -8.60 -19.00
CA SER A 147 1.32 -8.65 -20.07
C SER A 147 -0.04 -9.15 -19.57
N GLN A 148 -0.04 -10.09 -18.63
CA GLN A 148 -1.26 -10.64 -18.04
C GLN A 148 -1.94 -9.64 -17.11
N LEU A 149 -1.16 -8.87 -16.34
CA LEU A 149 -1.65 -7.80 -15.47
C LEU A 149 -2.22 -6.63 -16.28
N VAL A 150 -1.60 -6.28 -17.41
CA VAL A 150 -2.12 -5.27 -18.34
C VAL A 150 -3.46 -5.73 -18.90
N TYR A 151 -3.55 -6.97 -19.39
CA TYR A 151 -4.78 -7.48 -19.98
C TYR A 151 -5.92 -7.56 -18.95
N LEU A 152 -5.61 -7.99 -17.72
CA LEU A 152 -6.55 -8.00 -16.60
C LEU A 152 -7.10 -6.61 -16.25
N GLY A 153 -6.31 -5.55 -16.43
CA GLY A 153 -6.76 -4.17 -16.20
C GLY A 153 -7.61 -3.60 -17.34
N VAL A 154 -7.48 -4.14 -18.56
CA VAL A 154 -8.28 -3.71 -19.73
C VAL A 154 -9.61 -4.45 -19.78
N ASP A 155 -9.57 -5.79 -19.72
CA ASP A 155 -10.74 -6.64 -19.79
C ASP A 155 -10.53 -7.93 -18.99
N ALA A 156 -11.13 -7.97 -17.81
CA ALA A 156 -11.04 -9.14 -16.93
C ALA A 156 -11.84 -10.34 -17.45
N ASP A 157 -12.95 -10.11 -18.15
CA ASP A 157 -13.83 -11.17 -18.66
C ASP A 157 -13.22 -11.76 -19.94
N GLY A 158 -12.67 -10.91 -20.82
CA GLY A 158 -11.87 -11.33 -21.95
C GLY A 158 -10.61 -12.10 -21.54
N ALA A 159 -9.93 -11.67 -20.48
CA ALA A 159 -8.80 -12.42 -19.92
C ALA A 159 -9.19 -13.82 -19.42
N ALA A 160 -10.35 -13.95 -18.78
CA ALA A 160 -10.88 -15.24 -18.34
C ALA A 160 -11.23 -16.14 -19.55
N ALA A 161 -11.87 -15.57 -20.59
CA ALA A 161 -12.20 -16.28 -21.82
C ALA A 161 -10.94 -16.73 -22.60
N ALA A 162 -9.86 -15.95 -22.54
CA ALA A 162 -8.57 -16.28 -23.13
C ALA A 162 -7.77 -17.35 -22.34
N GLY A 163 -8.34 -17.93 -21.29
CA GLY A 163 -7.72 -18.99 -20.49
C GLY A 163 -6.69 -18.49 -19.47
N LEU A 164 -6.61 -17.19 -19.20
CA LEU A 164 -5.74 -16.68 -18.14
C LEU A 164 -6.30 -17.02 -16.76
N PRO A 165 -5.44 -17.42 -15.80
CA PRO A 165 -5.86 -17.70 -14.43
C PRO A 165 -6.11 -16.39 -13.66
N VAL A 166 -7.23 -15.71 -13.95
CA VAL A 166 -7.59 -14.40 -13.37
C VAL A 166 -7.57 -14.42 -11.84
N ARG A 167 -8.09 -15.49 -11.22
CA ARG A 167 -8.06 -15.66 -9.75
C ARG A 167 -6.63 -15.75 -9.21
N GLY A 168 -5.76 -16.50 -9.88
CA GLY A 168 -4.35 -16.62 -9.49
C GLY A 168 -3.59 -15.30 -9.62
N LEU A 169 -3.87 -14.55 -10.68
CA LEU A 169 -3.28 -13.22 -10.89
C LEU A 169 -3.73 -12.23 -9.81
N ARG A 170 -5.03 -12.18 -9.49
CA ARG A 170 -5.57 -11.34 -8.42
C ARG A 170 -5.00 -11.69 -7.06
N LEU A 171 -4.87 -12.98 -6.75
CA LEU A 171 -4.27 -13.44 -5.50
C LEU A 171 -2.77 -13.09 -5.42
N SER A 172 -2.03 -13.26 -6.53
CA SER A 172 -0.61 -12.87 -6.58
C SER A 172 -0.40 -11.36 -6.40
N LEU A 173 -1.29 -10.54 -6.99
CA LEU A 173 -1.27 -9.11 -6.79
C LEU A 173 -1.60 -8.76 -5.33
N ALA A 174 -2.65 -9.37 -4.76
CA ALA A 174 -3.02 -9.16 -3.36
C ALA A 174 -1.89 -9.53 -2.39
N LEU A 175 -1.18 -10.64 -2.64
CA LEU A 175 -0.02 -11.06 -1.85
C LEU A 175 1.12 -10.03 -1.89
N VAL A 176 1.51 -9.60 -3.09
CA VAL A 176 2.56 -8.59 -3.26
C VAL A 176 2.14 -7.25 -2.66
N THR A 177 0.89 -6.84 -2.87
CA THR A 177 0.33 -5.63 -2.25
C THR A 177 0.36 -5.72 -0.72
N ALA A 178 0.00 -6.87 -0.13
CA ALA A 178 0.09 -7.09 1.30
C ALA A 178 1.52 -7.00 1.83
N MET A 179 2.48 -7.62 1.14
CA MET A 179 3.90 -7.47 1.48
C MET A 179 4.36 -6.00 1.43
N VAL A 180 4.01 -5.27 0.39
CA VAL A 180 4.39 -3.85 0.26
C VAL A 180 3.74 -3.00 1.34
N ILE A 181 2.43 -3.16 1.58
CA ILE A 181 1.70 -2.39 2.59
C ILE A 181 2.26 -2.68 3.98
N VAL A 182 2.38 -3.95 4.38
CA VAL A 182 2.81 -4.31 5.74
C VAL A 182 4.24 -3.86 6.00
N SER A 183 5.16 -4.09 5.05
CA SER A 183 6.55 -3.66 5.20
C SER A 183 6.69 -2.14 5.24
N ALA A 184 5.94 -1.40 4.42
CA ALA A 184 5.98 0.07 4.43
C ALA A 184 5.30 0.66 5.67
N MET A 185 4.16 0.08 6.09
CA MET A 185 3.37 0.56 7.21
C MET A 185 4.13 0.49 8.53
N ALA A 186 4.95 -0.55 8.75
CA ALA A 186 5.75 -0.69 9.96
C ALA A 186 6.73 0.48 10.17
N ALA A 187 7.28 1.03 9.08
CA ALA A 187 8.24 2.13 9.15
C ALA A 187 7.57 3.52 9.02
N VAL A 188 6.50 3.61 8.25
CA VAL A 188 6.00 4.89 7.71
C VAL A 188 4.56 5.19 8.12
N GLY A 189 3.84 4.20 8.64
CA GLY A 189 2.45 4.34 9.08
C GLY A 189 1.42 4.17 7.97
N VAL A 190 0.21 3.78 8.36
CA VAL A 190 -0.92 3.49 7.46
C VAL A 190 -1.30 4.71 6.59
N ILE A 191 -1.35 5.89 7.20
CA ILE A 191 -1.86 7.11 6.55
C ILE A 191 -1.03 7.44 5.31
N LEU A 192 0.30 7.38 5.45
CA LEU A 192 1.19 7.71 4.36
C LEU A 192 1.15 6.65 3.25
N VAL A 193 1.12 5.37 3.61
CA VAL A 193 1.03 4.27 2.64
C VAL A 193 -0.22 4.40 1.76
N ILE A 194 -1.39 4.63 2.36
CA ILE A 194 -2.65 4.80 1.61
C ILE A 194 -2.60 6.06 0.73
N GLY A 195 -2.05 7.17 1.23
CA GLY A 195 -1.89 8.40 0.47
C GLY A 195 -1.03 8.21 -0.79
N LEU A 196 0.14 7.60 -0.64
CA LEU A 196 1.07 7.34 -1.75
C LEU A 196 0.60 6.25 -2.71
N LEU A 197 -0.27 5.33 -2.27
CA LEU A 197 -0.89 4.34 -3.16
C LEU A 197 -1.85 4.99 -4.17
N CYS A 198 -2.47 6.13 -3.84
CA CYS A 198 -3.55 6.69 -4.66
C CYS A 198 -3.19 8.04 -5.28
N ALA A 199 -2.73 9.00 -4.48
CA ALA A 199 -2.56 10.38 -4.91
C ALA A 199 -1.56 10.56 -6.07
N PRO A 200 -0.34 10.01 -6.04
CA PRO A 200 0.62 10.18 -7.15
C PRO A 200 0.24 9.37 -8.40
N VAL A 201 -0.66 8.39 -8.27
CA VAL A 201 -1.10 7.54 -9.38
C VAL A 201 -2.03 8.28 -10.34
N LEU A 202 -2.92 9.12 -9.81
CA LEU A 202 -3.88 9.90 -10.61
C LEU A 202 -3.19 10.80 -11.68
N PRO A 203 -2.21 11.66 -11.33
CA PRO A 203 -1.47 12.43 -12.32
C PRO A 203 -0.53 11.56 -13.16
N GLY A 204 -0.05 10.42 -12.63
CA GLY A 204 0.78 9.48 -13.38
C GLY A 204 0.04 8.76 -14.51
N LEU A 205 -1.23 8.42 -14.29
CA LEU A 205 -2.13 7.84 -15.30
C LEU A 205 -2.60 8.87 -16.33
N ASN A 206 -2.67 10.13 -15.95
CA ASN A 206 -3.09 11.19 -16.84
C ASN A 206 -2.16 11.27 -18.05
N THR A 207 -2.72 11.14 -19.26
CA THR A 207 -1.97 11.14 -20.52
C THR A 207 -0.94 10.00 -20.67
N ALA A 208 -1.04 8.93 -19.88
CA ALA A 208 -0.17 7.77 -20.04
C ALA A 208 -0.66 6.87 -21.18
N LEU A 209 0.22 6.59 -22.14
CA LEU A 209 -0.07 5.72 -23.28
C LEU A 209 0.22 4.24 -23.00
N SER A 210 0.87 3.94 -21.87
CA SER A 210 1.14 2.56 -21.44
C SER A 210 1.23 2.47 -19.91
N LEU A 211 0.96 1.28 -19.39
CA LEU A 211 1.04 1.01 -17.95
C LEU A 211 2.46 1.21 -17.40
N ARG A 212 3.50 0.90 -18.18
CA ARG A 212 4.91 1.21 -17.83
C ARG A 212 5.15 2.71 -17.65
N VAL A 213 4.65 3.52 -18.58
CA VAL A 213 4.79 4.99 -18.48
C VAL A 213 4.01 5.52 -17.28
N ALA A 214 2.81 4.98 -17.02
CA ALA A 214 2.03 5.34 -15.84
C ALA A 214 2.76 4.99 -14.54
N MET A 215 3.31 3.78 -14.42
CA MET A 215 4.12 3.34 -13.28
C MET A 215 5.31 4.27 -13.05
N ALA A 216 6.09 4.56 -14.10
CA ALA A 216 7.27 5.40 -14.01
C ALA A 216 6.94 6.85 -13.61
N ARG A 217 5.85 7.42 -14.15
CA ARG A 217 5.38 8.76 -13.77
C ARG A 217 4.88 8.80 -12.34
N ALA A 218 4.05 7.83 -11.94
CA ALA A 218 3.54 7.74 -10.58
C ALA A 218 4.67 7.58 -9.56
N ALA A 219 5.67 6.74 -9.88
CA ALA A 219 6.90 6.59 -9.11
C ALA A 219 7.66 7.92 -8.98
N GLY A 220 7.84 8.66 -10.07
CA GLY A 220 8.51 9.97 -10.05
C GLY A 220 7.78 11.00 -9.17
N VAL A 221 6.45 11.06 -9.28
CA VAL A 221 5.62 11.94 -8.45
C VAL A 221 5.69 11.51 -6.98
N GLY A 222 5.55 10.22 -6.68
CA GLY A 222 5.61 9.71 -5.31
C GLY A 222 6.98 9.88 -4.66
N LEU A 223 8.07 9.73 -5.41
CA LEU A 223 9.43 10.08 -4.96
C LEU A 223 9.54 11.57 -4.62
N GLY A 224 9.01 12.44 -5.47
CA GLY A 224 8.97 13.88 -5.20
C GLY A 224 8.17 14.22 -3.94
N MET A 225 7.03 13.58 -3.74
CA MET A 225 6.18 13.79 -2.56
C MET A 225 6.79 13.28 -1.27
N SER A 226 7.28 12.04 -1.27
CA SER A 226 7.88 11.41 -0.10
C SER A 226 9.21 12.05 0.28
N GLY A 227 10.12 12.23 -0.68
CA GLY A 227 11.42 12.86 -0.46
C GLY A 227 11.27 14.34 -0.13
N GLY A 228 10.48 15.08 -0.92
CA GLY A 228 10.22 16.50 -0.67
C GLY A 228 9.49 16.75 0.63
N GLY A 229 8.46 15.96 0.94
CA GLY A 229 7.72 16.08 2.19
C GLY A 229 8.54 15.66 3.42
N PHE A 230 9.41 14.65 3.30
CA PHE A 230 10.35 14.32 4.37
C PHE A 230 11.33 15.47 4.63
N LEU A 231 11.94 16.04 3.59
CA LEU A 231 12.86 17.17 3.72
C LEU A 231 12.19 18.42 4.30
N LEU A 232 10.91 18.66 3.98
CA LEU A 232 10.12 19.75 4.56
C LEU A 232 9.73 19.49 6.02
N ALA A 233 9.56 18.23 6.42
CA ALA A 233 9.24 17.87 7.80
C ALA A 233 10.39 18.18 8.77
N LEU A 234 11.65 18.05 8.31
CA LEU A 234 12.86 18.26 9.11
C LEU A 234 12.94 19.65 9.78
N PRO A 235 12.88 20.78 9.04
CA PRO A 235 12.99 22.10 9.66
C PRO A 235 11.76 22.47 10.49
N LEU A 236 10.59 21.89 10.18
CA LEU A 236 9.33 22.20 10.87
C LEU A 236 9.10 21.36 12.12
N ASN A 237 9.90 20.30 12.33
CA ASN A 237 9.74 19.34 13.43
C ASN A 237 8.33 18.72 13.48
N LEU A 238 7.73 18.48 12.31
CA LEU A 238 6.42 17.83 12.16
C LEU A 238 6.58 16.34 11.86
N PRO A 239 5.58 15.50 12.22
CA PRO A 239 5.57 14.11 11.84
C PRO A 239 5.49 13.98 10.30
N PRO A 240 6.44 13.28 9.65
CA PRO A 240 6.57 13.27 8.19
C PRO A 240 5.39 12.56 7.50
N GLY A 241 4.84 11.49 8.09
CA GLY A 241 3.71 10.74 7.53
C GLY A 241 2.48 11.61 7.26
N PRO A 242 1.91 12.28 8.28
CA PRO A 242 0.82 13.24 8.12
C PRO A 242 1.12 14.35 7.13
N LEU A 243 2.32 14.95 7.19
CA LEU A 243 2.70 16.05 6.31
C LEU A 243 2.67 15.61 4.83
N ILE A 244 3.26 14.46 4.51
CA ILE A 244 3.25 13.92 3.15
C ILE A 244 1.81 13.56 2.71
N GLY A 245 0.97 13.06 3.63
CA GLY A 245 -0.46 12.85 3.38
C GLY A 245 -1.20 14.14 3.00
N VAL A 246 -0.93 15.24 3.69
CA VAL A 246 -1.49 16.57 3.35
C VAL A 246 -0.96 17.08 2.00
N LEU A 247 0.32 16.88 1.71
CA LEU A 247 0.91 17.22 0.40
C LEU A 247 0.25 16.43 -0.74
N CYS A 248 -0.04 15.14 -0.51
CA CYS A 248 -0.80 14.29 -1.43
C CYS A 248 -2.17 14.88 -1.74
N LEU A 249 -2.91 15.34 -0.72
CA LEU A 249 -4.21 15.99 -0.89
C LEU A 249 -4.09 17.32 -1.65
N LEU A 250 -3.13 18.17 -1.27
CA LEU A 250 -2.91 19.49 -1.90
C LEU A 250 -2.59 19.36 -3.39
N MET A 251 -1.82 18.34 -3.78
CA MET A 251 -1.51 18.09 -5.19
C MET A 251 -2.77 17.84 -6.03
N LEU A 252 -3.74 17.10 -5.49
CA LEU A 252 -4.99 16.79 -6.21
C LEU A 252 -5.92 18.00 -6.32
N LEU A 253 -5.84 18.93 -5.35
CA LEU A 253 -6.59 20.18 -5.37
C LEU A 253 -6.04 21.18 -6.40
N LEU A 254 -4.72 21.17 -6.64
CA LEU A 254 -4.10 22.07 -7.60
C LEU A 254 -4.60 21.76 -9.03
N PRO A 255 -4.93 22.79 -9.84
CA PRO A 255 -5.51 22.63 -11.17
C PRO A 255 -4.70 21.75 -12.14
N GLY A 256 -3.39 21.59 -11.91
CA GLY A 256 -2.53 20.70 -12.70
C GLY A 256 -2.75 19.20 -12.47
N GLY A 257 -3.38 18.78 -11.37
CA GLY A 257 -3.76 17.39 -11.09
C GLY A 257 -5.08 16.97 -11.76
N ARG A 258 -5.90 17.94 -12.16
CA ARG A 258 -7.05 17.70 -13.02
C ARG A 258 -6.52 17.59 -14.43
N GLY A 259 -6.32 16.36 -14.89
CA GLY A 259 -6.13 16.09 -16.30
C GLY A 259 -7.10 16.93 -17.11
N ALA A 260 -6.51 17.72 -18.01
CA ALA A 260 -7.19 18.64 -18.89
C ALA A 260 -8.53 18.02 -19.30
N LYS A 261 -9.60 18.70 -18.90
CA LYS A 261 -10.96 18.42 -19.30
C LYS A 261 -11.00 18.49 -20.84
N LYS A 262 -10.68 17.40 -21.52
CA LYS A 262 -10.92 17.24 -22.95
C LYS A 262 -12.44 17.09 -23.10
N ARG A 263 -13.06 18.23 -23.37
CA ARG A 263 -14.24 18.29 -24.24
C ARG A 263 -13.87 17.76 -25.62
#